data_AF-A0A2S7IRC2-F1
#
_entry.id   AF-A0A2S7IRC2-F1
#
_cell.length_a   1.000
_cell.length_b   1.000
_cell.length_c   1.000
_cell.angle_alpha   90.00
_cell.angle_beta   90.00
_cell.angle_gamma   90.00
#
_symmetry.space_group_name_H-M   'P 1'
#
loop_
_entity.id
_entity.type
_entity.pdbx_description
1 polymer ?
#
loop_
_entity_poly.entity_id
_entity_poly.type
_entity_poly.pdbx_seq_one_letter_code
_entity_poly.pdbx_strand_id
1 'polypeptide(L)'
;MKKTYILLISSILTLLLITSLGVTYLPSIFGFVLFRTKQYAVFNDQHLPLDACLFDKKQTLDNESTHELILYFPSENTYNYLTIVPEHKLIGLANRTNKNLYVLPGEKLAYMCPEGSLFTPLNTLFLNQLFKHHFSKGSIEFDTFDDLKKMGKRILIKNTVL
;
A
#
# COMPACT_ATOMS: atom_id res chain seq x y z
N MET A 1 17.96 2.33 48.91
CA MET A 1 18.55 2.11 47.57
C MET A 1 18.11 0.81 46.89
N LYS A 2 18.12 -0.38 47.53
CA LYS A 2 17.76 -1.67 46.88
C LYS A 2 16.35 -1.76 46.26
N LYS A 3 15.31 -1.18 46.89
CA LYS A 3 13.92 -1.21 46.40
C LYS A 3 13.73 -0.48 45.05
N THR A 4 14.46 0.60 44.82
CA THR A 4 14.35 1.42 43.59
C THR A 4 14.92 0.67 42.38
N TYR A 5 16.01 -0.08 42.55
CA TYR A 5 16.61 -0.89 41.49
C TYR A 5 15.71 -2.06 41.07
N ILE A 6 15.01 -2.71 42.02
CA ILE A 6 14.09 -3.83 41.71
C ILE A 6 12.89 -3.35 40.89
N LEU A 7 12.33 -2.19 41.23
CA LEU A 7 11.24 -1.58 40.46
C LEU A 7 11.70 -1.19 39.05
N LEU A 8 12.90 -0.63 38.92
CA LEU A 8 13.43 -0.21 37.62
C LEU A 8 13.71 -1.40 36.69
N ILE A 9 14.27 -2.49 37.22
CA ILE A 9 14.50 -3.73 36.48
C ILE A 9 13.17 -4.36 36.07
N SER A 10 12.19 -4.42 36.95
CA SER A 10 10.85 -4.95 36.65
C SER A 10 10.16 -4.18 35.51
N SER A 11 10.23 -2.84 35.52
CA SER A 11 9.69 -2.00 34.46
C SER A 11 10.36 -2.24 33.11
N ILE A 12 11.69 -2.36 33.09
CA ILE A 12 12.45 -2.67 31.87
C ILE A 12 12.09 -4.06 31.34
N LEU A 13 11.98 -5.06 32.22
CA LEU A 13 11.63 -6.43 31.84
C LEU A 13 10.22 -6.50 31.26
N THR A 14 9.27 -5.78 31.86
CA THR A 14 7.89 -5.70 31.39
C THR A 14 7.81 -5.00 30.03
N LEU A 15 8.57 -3.92 29.83
CA LEU A 15 8.67 -3.23 28.55
C LEU A 15 9.24 -4.13 27.45
N LEU A 16 10.31 -4.87 27.75
CA LEU A 16 10.90 -5.85 26.83
C LEU A 16 9.93 -6.98 26.47
N LEU A 17 9.09 -7.40 27.41
CA LEU A 17 8.05 -8.40 27.17
C LEU A 17 6.93 -7.87 26.28
N ILE A 18 6.46 -6.64 26.51
CA ILE A 18 5.44 -6.00 25.68
C ILE A 18 5.98 -5.76 24.26
N THR A 19 7.24 -5.34 24.11
CA THR A 19 7.84 -5.16 22.79
C THR A 19 8.08 -6.49 22.08
N SER A 20 8.52 -7.55 22.78
CA SER A 20 8.71 -8.85 22.15
C SER A 20 7.38 -9.47 21.72
N LEU A 21 6.34 -9.41 22.57
CA LEU A 21 5.00 -9.87 22.22
C LEU A 21 4.43 -9.02 21.07
N GLY A 22 4.54 -7.69 21.14
CA GLY A 22 4.10 -6.79 20.08
C GLY A 22 4.75 -7.09 18.73
N VAL A 23 6.07 -7.26 18.68
CA VAL A 23 6.80 -7.58 17.44
C VAL A 23 6.42 -8.96 16.89
N THR A 24 6.08 -9.93 17.75
CA THR A 24 5.73 -11.28 17.32
C THR A 24 4.27 -11.40 16.86
N TYR A 25 3.34 -10.65 17.46
CA TYR A 25 1.91 -10.70 17.12
C TYR A 25 1.48 -9.65 16.09
N LEU A 26 2.24 -8.58 15.86
CA LEU A 26 1.93 -7.61 14.81
C LEU A 26 1.81 -8.26 13.42
N PRO A 27 2.74 -9.16 12.98
CA PRO A 27 2.62 -9.85 11.70
C PRO A 27 1.46 -10.85 11.62
N SER A 28 0.94 -11.34 12.74
CA SER A 28 -0.22 -12.24 12.71
C SER A 28 -1.55 -11.49 12.63
N ILE A 29 -1.60 -10.24 13.09
CA ILE A 29 -2.74 -9.33 12.91
C ILE A 29 -2.71 -8.71 11.50
N PHE A 30 -1.52 -8.33 11.04
CA PHE A 30 -1.31 -7.73 9.72
C PHE A 30 -0.69 -8.76 8.78
N GLY A 31 -1.49 -9.31 7.87
CA GLY A 31 -1.07 -10.39 6.97
C GLY A 31 0.12 -10.05 6.07
N PHE A 32 0.37 -8.77 5.78
CA PHE A 32 1.45 -8.35 4.90
C PHE A 32 2.23 -7.15 5.45
N VAL A 33 3.55 -7.23 5.35
CA VAL A 33 4.48 -6.10 5.55
C VAL A 33 4.91 -5.60 4.19
N LEU A 34 4.65 -4.32 3.91
CA LEU A 34 4.88 -3.69 2.61
C LEU A 34 6.01 -2.67 2.71
N PHE A 35 6.94 -2.68 1.76
CA PHE A 35 8.09 -1.77 1.74
C PHE A 35 7.91 -0.72 0.65
N ARG A 36 8.16 0.55 0.98
CA ARG A 36 8.07 1.62 -0.02
C ARG A 36 9.09 1.39 -1.12
N THR A 37 8.62 1.38 -2.36
CA THR A 37 9.50 1.29 -3.52
C THR A 37 9.90 2.68 -3.98
N LYS A 38 11.18 2.85 -4.29
CA LYS A 38 11.73 4.07 -4.91
C LYS A 38 11.85 3.94 -6.42
N GLN A 39 11.53 2.76 -6.95
CA GLN A 39 11.62 2.47 -8.37
C GLN A 39 10.55 3.19 -9.18
N TYR A 40 9.52 3.74 -8.55
CA TYR A 40 8.41 4.37 -9.25
C TYR A 40 8.12 5.76 -8.69
N ALA A 41 7.74 6.66 -9.58
CA ALA A 41 7.20 7.98 -9.23
C ALA A 41 5.81 8.16 -9.84
N VAL A 42 4.95 8.91 -9.15
CA VAL A 42 3.53 9.11 -9.52
C VAL A 42 3.32 10.54 -9.96
N PHE A 43 2.66 10.71 -11.10
CA PHE A 43 2.39 12.00 -11.74
C PHE A 43 0.94 12.07 -12.21
N ASN A 44 0.45 13.28 -12.44
CA ASN A 44 -0.81 13.51 -13.16
C ASN A 44 -0.61 13.74 -14.66
N ASP A 45 -1.70 13.94 -15.40
CA ASP A 45 -1.70 14.21 -16.85
C ASP A 45 -0.88 15.44 -17.27
N GLN A 46 -0.64 16.38 -16.34
CA GLN A 46 0.19 17.56 -16.53
C GLN A 46 1.66 17.32 -16.18
N HIS A 47 2.05 16.07 -15.89
CA HIS A 47 3.39 15.67 -15.43
C HIS A 47 3.80 16.30 -14.09
N LEU A 48 2.83 16.77 -13.30
CA LEU A 48 3.09 17.25 -11.95
C LEU A 48 3.16 16.05 -10.99
N PRO A 49 4.13 16.01 -10.07
CA PRO A 49 4.23 14.93 -9.09
C PRO A 49 3.00 14.94 -8.18
N LEU A 50 2.47 13.74 -7.92
CA LEU A 50 1.36 13.55 -7.00
C LEU A 50 1.87 13.12 -5.63
N ASP A 51 1.19 13.59 -4.59
CA ASP A 51 1.39 13.11 -3.22
C ASP A 51 0.78 11.70 -3.10
N ALA A 52 1.55 10.71 -3.52
CA ALA A 52 1.20 9.30 -3.49
C ALA A 52 2.46 8.44 -3.29
N CYS A 53 2.29 7.32 -2.60
CA CYS A 53 3.35 6.36 -2.35
C CYS A 53 3.05 5.03 -3.03
N LEU A 54 4.10 4.33 -3.48
CA LEU A 54 4.00 2.93 -3.87
C LEU A 54 4.71 2.04 -2.87
N PHE A 55 4.04 0.96 -2.49
CA PHE A 55 4.63 -0.11 -1.71
C PHE A 55 4.67 -1.40 -2.51
N ASP A 56 5.78 -2.12 -2.43
CA ASP A 56 5.90 -3.46 -2.99
C ASP A 56 5.19 -4.46 -2.08
N LYS A 57 4.31 -5.25 -2.67
CA LYS A 57 3.73 -6.44 -2.07
C LYS A 57 4.13 -7.64 -2.91
N LYS A 58 4.97 -8.50 -2.35
CA LYS A 58 5.32 -9.79 -2.93
C LYS A 58 4.57 -10.86 -2.16
N GLN A 59 3.81 -11.68 -2.87
CA GLN A 59 3.13 -12.83 -2.27
C GLN A 59 3.51 -14.08 -3.04
N THR A 60 3.49 -15.21 -2.34
CA THR A 60 3.68 -16.53 -2.96
C THR A 60 2.55 -17.42 -2.48
N LEU A 61 1.72 -17.87 -3.41
CA LEU A 61 0.62 -18.80 -3.17
C LEU A 61 0.82 -19.97 -4.13
N ASP A 62 0.81 -21.20 -3.64
CA ASP A 62 0.88 -22.41 -4.46
C ASP A 62 2.03 -22.44 -5.50
N ASN A 63 3.23 -21.98 -5.10
CA ASN A 63 4.43 -21.80 -5.94
C ASN A 63 4.33 -20.72 -7.02
N GLU A 64 3.23 -19.97 -7.09
CA GLU A 64 3.12 -18.79 -7.93
C GLU A 64 3.48 -17.54 -7.13
N SER A 65 4.51 -16.82 -7.58
CA SER A 65 4.86 -15.52 -7.03
C SER A 65 4.12 -14.42 -7.78
N THR A 66 3.33 -13.63 -7.07
CA THR A 66 2.72 -12.41 -7.65
C THR A 66 3.45 -11.19 -7.13
N HIS A 67 3.82 -10.29 -8.04
CA HIS A 67 4.30 -8.95 -7.69
C HIS A 67 3.17 -7.95 -7.85
N GLU A 68 2.76 -7.36 -6.74
CA GLU A 68 1.74 -6.32 -6.69
C GLU A 68 2.35 -5.01 -6.18
N LEU A 69 1.83 -3.90 -6.69
CA LEU A 69 2.14 -2.56 -6.23
C LEU A 69 0.91 -1.99 -5.53
N ILE A 70 1.09 -1.53 -4.30
CA ILE A 70 0.05 -0.84 -3.52
C ILE A 70 0.27 0.66 -3.67
N LEU A 71 -0.56 1.30 -4.50
CA LEU A 71 -0.56 2.75 -4.70
C LEU A 71 -1.41 3.39 -3.61
N TYR A 72 -0.77 4.08 -2.68
CA TYR A 72 -1.39 4.74 -1.54
C TYR A 72 -1.50 6.25 -1.75
N PHE A 73 -2.65 6.81 -1.40
CA PHE A 73 -2.92 8.24 -1.38
C PHE A 73 -3.11 8.70 0.08
N PRO A 74 -2.17 9.48 0.64
CA PRO A 74 -2.27 9.97 2.02
C PRO A 74 -3.40 10.97 2.26
N SER A 75 -3.95 11.58 1.21
CA SER A 75 -5.08 12.51 1.29
C SER A 75 -6.39 11.79 1.58
N GLU A 76 -7.36 12.49 2.20
CA GLU A 76 -8.71 12.01 2.54
C GLU A 76 -9.58 11.71 1.30
N ASN A 77 -9.14 10.76 0.47
CA ASN A 77 -9.95 10.20 -0.59
C ASN A 77 -10.77 9.04 -0.02
N THR A 78 -11.90 8.76 -0.66
CA THR A 78 -12.69 7.55 -0.43
C THR A 78 -11.84 6.29 -0.70
N TYR A 79 -10.87 6.43 -1.61
CA TYR A 79 -9.96 5.38 -2.03
C TYR A 79 -8.54 5.66 -1.53
N ASN A 80 -8.24 5.25 -0.29
CA ASN A 80 -6.92 5.44 0.31
C ASN A 80 -5.80 4.66 -0.41
N TYR A 81 -6.12 3.57 -1.10
CA TYR A 81 -5.15 2.87 -1.92
C TYR A 81 -5.78 2.06 -3.06
N LEU A 82 -4.99 1.79 -4.10
CA LEU A 82 -5.28 0.89 -5.20
C LEU A 82 -4.27 -0.25 -5.21
N THR A 83 -4.72 -1.43 -5.63
CA THR A 83 -3.82 -2.56 -5.92
C THR A 83 -3.57 -2.61 -7.41
N ILE A 84 -2.31 -2.68 -7.80
CA ILE A 84 -1.87 -2.77 -9.20
C ILE A 84 -1.11 -4.08 -9.35
N VAL A 85 -1.49 -4.87 -10.35
CA VAL A 85 -0.83 -6.14 -10.67
C VAL A 85 -0.26 -6.04 -12.09
N PRO A 86 1.00 -5.56 -12.24
CA PRO A 86 1.57 -5.25 -13.55
C PRO A 86 1.59 -6.44 -14.51
N GLU A 87 1.92 -7.63 -14.02
CA GLU A 87 2.00 -8.87 -14.82
C GLU A 87 0.65 -9.22 -15.46
N HIS A 88 -0.45 -8.97 -14.74
CA HIS A 88 -1.81 -9.21 -15.22
C HIS A 88 -2.47 -7.96 -15.81
N LYS A 89 -1.73 -6.85 -15.95
CA LYS A 89 -2.22 -5.55 -16.45
C LYS A 89 -3.50 -5.10 -15.76
N LEU A 90 -3.56 -5.27 -14.45
CA LEU A 90 -4.78 -5.11 -13.68
C LEU A 90 -4.62 -4.02 -12.62
N ILE A 91 -5.69 -3.25 -12.42
CA ILE A 91 -5.82 -2.26 -11.35
C ILE A 91 -7.12 -2.56 -10.63
N GLY A 92 -7.08 -2.61 -9.30
CA GLY A 92 -8.20 -2.99 -8.46
C GLY A 92 -8.39 -2.08 -7.26
N LEU A 93 -9.65 -1.97 -6.84
CA LEU A 93 -10.05 -1.31 -5.61
C LEU A 93 -10.10 -2.32 -4.47
N ALA A 94 -9.43 -2.03 -3.37
CA ALA A 94 -9.48 -2.90 -2.21
C ALA A 94 -10.87 -2.93 -1.56
N ASN A 95 -11.28 -4.10 -1.08
CA ASN A 95 -12.48 -4.22 -0.28
C ASN A 95 -12.27 -3.51 1.06
N ARG A 96 -12.90 -2.35 1.28
CA ARG A 96 -12.75 -1.48 2.47
C ARG A 96 -11.37 -0.81 2.57
N THR A 97 -11.10 0.07 1.62
CA THR A 97 -9.88 0.90 1.47
C THR A 97 -9.36 1.56 2.75
N ASN A 98 -10.24 1.97 3.68
CA ASN A 98 -9.83 2.82 4.80
C ASN A 98 -9.39 2.05 6.07
N LYS A 99 -9.57 0.72 6.10
CA LYS A 99 -9.35 -0.09 7.32
C LYS A 99 -8.24 -1.12 7.20
N ASN A 100 -7.75 -1.36 5.98
CA ASN A 100 -6.92 -2.52 5.71
C ASN A 100 -5.45 -2.17 5.48
N LEU A 101 -5.09 -0.88 5.42
CA LEU A 101 -3.73 -0.42 5.21
C LEU A 101 -3.36 0.59 6.28
N TYR A 102 -2.28 0.34 7.00
CA TYR A 102 -1.70 1.24 7.99
C TYR A 102 -0.28 1.63 7.56
N VAL A 103 -0.11 2.90 7.18
CA VAL A 103 1.19 3.44 6.74
C VAL A 103 1.90 4.06 7.93
N LEU A 104 3.15 3.65 8.19
CA LEU A 104 3.94 4.22 9.27
C LEU A 104 4.35 5.67 8.97
N PRO A 105 4.55 6.51 10.02
CA PRO A 105 5.11 7.84 9.85
C PRO A 105 6.41 7.83 9.04
N GLY A 106 6.52 8.74 8.07
CA GLY A 106 7.65 8.78 7.11
C GLY A 106 7.54 7.78 5.96
N GLU A 107 6.45 7.02 5.88
CA GLU A 107 5.99 6.25 4.71
C GLU A 107 7.00 5.22 4.18
N LYS A 108 7.94 4.75 5.00
CA LYS A 108 8.92 3.75 4.55
C LYS A 108 8.34 2.35 4.48
N LEU A 109 7.34 2.09 5.30
CA LEU A 109 6.74 0.77 5.50
C LEU A 109 5.25 0.93 5.77
N ALA A 110 4.47 -0.02 5.30
CA ALA A 110 3.05 -0.12 5.58
C ALA A 110 2.68 -1.55 6.00
N TYR A 111 1.66 -1.69 6.83
CA TYR A 111 1.09 -2.96 7.23
C TYR A 111 -0.27 -3.11 6.59
N MET A 112 -0.53 -4.26 5.99
CA MET A 112 -1.81 -4.53 5.35
C MET A 112 -2.46 -5.77 5.96
N CYS A 113 -3.72 -5.65 6.33
CA CYS A 113 -4.53 -6.77 6.83
C CYS A 113 -4.77 -7.79 5.70
N PRO A 114 -4.98 -9.09 6.00
CA PRO A 114 -5.26 -10.10 4.99
C PRO A 114 -6.40 -9.71 4.05
N GLU A 115 -7.48 -9.12 4.57
CA GLU A 115 -8.64 -8.69 3.79
C GLU A 115 -8.32 -7.55 2.80
N GLY A 116 -7.24 -6.79 3.05
CA GLY A 116 -6.75 -5.77 2.12
C GLY A 116 -6.17 -6.33 0.82
N SER A 117 -5.80 -7.61 0.81
CA SER A 117 -5.37 -8.29 -0.41
C SER A 117 -6.52 -8.59 -1.37
N LEU A 118 -7.76 -8.58 -0.88
CA LEU A 118 -8.94 -8.79 -1.72
C LEU A 118 -9.31 -7.47 -2.38
N PHE A 119 -9.29 -7.45 -3.70
CA PHE A 119 -9.67 -6.29 -4.50
C PHE A 119 -10.64 -6.67 -5.60
N THR A 120 -11.42 -5.67 -6.04
CA THR A 120 -12.28 -5.79 -7.20
C THR A 120 -11.63 -5.07 -8.39
N PRO A 121 -11.39 -5.76 -9.52
CA PRO A 121 -10.81 -5.14 -10.70
C PRO A 121 -11.65 -3.98 -11.24
N LEU A 122 -11.00 -2.86 -11.58
CA LEU A 122 -11.70 -1.63 -11.98
C LEU A 122 -12.46 -1.76 -13.30
N ASN A 123 -11.97 -2.58 -14.22
CA ASN A 123 -12.67 -2.92 -15.46
C ASN A 123 -14.04 -3.60 -15.23
N THR A 124 -14.21 -4.29 -14.09
CA THR A 124 -15.49 -4.93 -13.73
C THR A 124 -16.45 -3.98 -13.01
N LEU A 125 -15.94 -3.03 -12.22
CA LEU A 125 -16.75 -2.05 -11.49
C LEU A 125 -17.30 -0.96 -12.40
N PHE A 126 -16.48 -0.51 -13.35
CA PHE A 126 -16.83 0.59 -14.23
C PHE A 126 -17.35 0.13 -15.59
N LEU A 127 -18.03 -1.01 -15.70
CA LEU A 127 -18.52 -1.55 -16.99
C LEU A 127 -19.29 -0.53 -17.86
N ASN A 128 -19.89 0.52 -17.26
CA ASN A 128 -20.60 1.60 -17.95
C ASN A 128 -19.78 2.88 -18.21
N GLN A 129 -18.60 3.04 -17.61
CA GLN A 129 -17.66 4.15 -17.87
C GLN A 129 -16.34 3.55 -18.35
N LEU A 130 -15.87 3.91 -19.54
CA LEU A 130 -14.63 3.36 -20.11
C LEU A 130 -13.42 3.69 -19.21
N PHE A 131 -13.12 2.84 -18.24
CA PHE A 131 -11.90 2.90 -17.45
C PHE A 131 -10.74 2.44 -18.34
N LYS A 132 -9.97 3.42 -18.83
CA LYS A 132 -8.81 3.14 -19.68
C LYS A 132 -7.57 3.06 -18.83
N HIS A 133 -6.78 2.03 -19.08
CA HIS A 133 -5.45 1.87 -18.51
C HIS A 133 -4.49 1.36 -19.57
N HIS A 134 -3.21 1.66 -19.39
CA HIS A 134 -2.13 1.21 -20.24
C HIS A 134 -0.96 0.74 -19.38
N PHE A 135 -0.39 -0.41 -19.74
CA PHE A 135 0.77 -0.98 -19.09
C PHE A 135 1.88 -1.16 -20.12
N SER A 136 3.03 -0.55 -19.85
CA SER A 136 4.25 -0.67 -20.63
C SER A 136 5.45 -0.96 -19.73
N LYS A 137 6.58 -1.37 -20.33
CA LYS A 137 7.78 -1.90 -19.63
C LYS A 137 8.39 -0.96 -18.57
N GLY A 138 8.00 0.31 -18.51
CA GLY A 138 8.42 1.25 -17.47
C GLY A 138 7.35 2.25 -17.08
N SER A 139 6.08 2.03 -17.45
CA SER A 139 5.01 2.93 -17.04
C SER A 139 3.66 2.24 -16.95
N ILE A 140 2.85 2.73 -16.03
CA ILE A 140 1.47 2.33 -15.83
C ILE A 140 0.66 3.61 -15.83
N GLU A 141 -0.37 3.68 -16.67
CA GLU A 141 -1.21 4.85 -16.81
C GLU A 141 -2.68 4.46 -16.69
N PHE A 142 -3.48 5.25 -16.01
CA PHE A 142 -4.92 5.00 -15.92
C PHE A 142 -5.73 6.27 -15.68
N ASP A 143 -6.92 6.31 -16.28
CA ASP A 143 -7.85 7.42 -16.11
C ASP A 143 -8.37 7.45 -14.67
N THR A 144 -8.47 8.65 -14.09
CA THR A 144 -9.00 8.84 -12.73
C THR A 144 -10.52 8.69 -12.70
N PHE A 145 -11.05 8.33 -11.55
CA PHE A 145 -12.48 8.17 -11.30
C PHE A 145 -12.87 8.83 -9.97
N ASP A 146 -14.16 9.10 -9.78
CA ASP A 146 -14.71 9.70 -8.56
C ASP A 146 -13.89 10.88 -8.01
N ASP A 147 -13.46 10.81 -6.74
CA ASP A 147 -12.69 11.87 -6.07
C ASP A 147 -11.21 11.91 -6.47
N LEU A 148 -10.66 10.83 -7.03
CA LEU A 148 -9.32 10.84 -7.65
C LEU A 148 -9.24 11.81 -8.83
N LYS A 149 -10.39 12.22 -9.42
CA LYS A 149 -10.43 13.27 -10.46
C LYS A 149 -9.87 14.62 -9.98
N LYS A 150 -9.84 14.86 -8.66
CA LYS A 150 -9.21 16.06 -8.07
C LYS A 150 -7.70 16.09 -8.32
N MET A 151 -7.07 14.95 -8.57
CA MET A 151 -5.62 14.84 -8.81
C MET A 151 -5.23 15.05 -10.28
N GLY A 152 -6.21 15.09 -11.19
CA GLY A 152 -6.00 15.17 -12.63
C GLY A 152 -6.92 14.22 -13.39
N LYS A 153 -6.84 14.22 -14.71
CA LYS A 153 -7.64 13.32 -15.57
C LYS A 153 -7.05 11.90 -15.63
N ARG A 154 -5.74 11.79 -15.41
CA ARG A 154 -5.00 10.54 -15.49
C ARG A 154 -3.90 10.50 -14.45
N ILE A 155 -3.64 9.32 -13.92
CA ILE A 155 -2.48 9.03 -13.08
C ILE A 155 -1.46 8.27 -13.92
N LEU A 156 -0.20 8.68 -13.84
CA LEU A 156 0.94 8.05 -14.50
C LEU A 156 1.94 7.61 -13.44
N ILE A 157 2.29 6.33 -13.45
CA ILE A 157 3.32 5.74 -12.61
C ILE A 157 4.48 5.42 -13.55
N LYS A 158 5.64 6.02 -13.34
CA LYS A 158 6.82 5.83 -14.20
C LYS A 158 7.95 5.21 -13.40
N ASN A 159 8.62 4.22 -13.99
CA ASN A 159 9.84 3.65 -13.44
C ASN A 159 10.96 4.71 -13.51
N THR A 160 11.61 4.97 -12.39
CA THR A 160 12.67 5.95 -12.21
C THR A 160 14.06 5.31 -12.21
N VAL A 161 14.14 3.98 -12.18
CA VAL A 161 15.39 3.21 -12.22
C VAL A 161 15.47 2.55 -13.60
N LEU A 162 16.23 3.20 -14.49
CA LEU A 162 16.58 2.70 -15.83
C LEU A 162 17.65 1.61 -15.77
#